data_AF-A0A7S3G6Q1-F1
#
_entry.id   AF-A0A7S3G6Q1-F1
#
_cell.length_a   1.000
_cell.length_b   1.000
_cell.length_c   1.000
_cell.angle_alpha   90.00
_cell.angle_beta   90.00
_cell.angle_gamma   90.00
#
_symmetry.space_group_name_H-M   'P 1'
#
loop_
_entity.id
_entity.type
_entity.pdbx_description
1 polymer ?
#
loop_
_entity_poly.entity_id
_entity_poly.type
_entity_poly.pdbx_seq_one_letter_code
_entity_poly.pdbx_strand_id
1 'polypeptide(L)'
;MFLLFQESSMMTYENEKFRGTDSIMTKLITEENKGLEKFTIAHEISSADFQPTPAGGIICFVTGSIKIDDAPPMQFSEVFHLAPGGPLNLWIQNIIFRFNFAM
;
A
#
# COMPACT_ATOMS: atom_id res chain seq x y z
N MET A 1 2.94 -6.86 9.09
CA MET A 1 2.09 -6.68 7.90
C MET A 1 0.91 -7.66 7.87
N PHE A 2 1.09 -8.97 8.04
CA PHE A 2 -0.02 -9.97 7.99
C PHE A 2 -1.25 -9.63 8.85
N LEU A 3 -1.05 -9.07 10.05
CA LEU A 3 -2.15 -8.70 10.96
C LEU A 3 -2.95 -7.46 10.52
N LEU A 4 -2.50 -6.74 9.48
CA LEU A 4 -3.18 -5.56 8.96
C LEU A 4 -4.26 -5.90 7.93
N PHE A 5 -4.31 -7.14 7.44
CA PHE A 5 -5.23 -7.57 6.39
C PHE A 5 -6.16 -8.68 6.89
N GLN A 6 -7.31 -8.82 6.21
CA GLN A 6 -8.28 -9.89 6.40
C GLN A 6 -8.65 -10.50 5.03
N GLU A 7 -9.45 -11.58 5.02
CA GLU A 7 -9.94 -12.20 3.78
C GLU A 7 -10.74 -11.22 2.89
N SER A 8 -11.40 -10.25 3.50
CA SER A 8 -12.15 -9.20 2.80
C SER A 8 -11.27 -8.06 2.28
N SER A 9 -9.99 -7.98 2.66
CA SER A 9 -9.09 -6.92 2.21
C SER A 9 -8.86 -7.00 0.70
N MET A 10 -8.76 -5.84 0.06
CA MET A 10 -8.50 -5.73 -1.38
C MET A 10 -7.34 -4.77 -1.63
N MET A 11 -6.47 -5.13 -2.57
CA MET A 11 -5.39 -4.26 -3.04
C MET A 11 -5.46 -4.14 -4.56
N THR A 12 -5.31 -2.91 -5.06
CA THR A 12 -5.00 -2.67 -6.47
C THR A 12 -3.58 -2.10 -6.55
N TYR A 13 -2.67 -2.76 -7.25
CA TYR A 13 -1.29 -2.34 -7.42
C TYR A 13 -0.98 -2.26 -8.92
N GLU A 14 -0.71 -1.07 -9.45
CA GLU A 14 -0.41 -0.87 -10.88
C GLU A 14 -1.46 -1.52 -11.82
N ASN A 15 -2.74 -1.42 -11.43
CA ASN A 15 -3.92 -1.99 -12.11
C ASN A 15 -4.18 -3.50 -11.88
N GLU A 16 -3.25 -4.24 -11.28
CA GLU A 16 -3.48 -5.62 -10.85
C GLU A 16 -4.29 -5.67 -9.55
N LYS A 17 -5.22 -6.62 -9.41
CA LYS A 17 -6.12 -6.74 -8.25
C LYS A 17 -5.81 -7.98 -7.43
N PHE A 18 -5.74 -7.81 -6.11
CA PHE A 18 -5.45 -8.86 -5.14
C PHE A 18 -6.52 -8.82 -4.05
N ARG A 19 -6.93 -9.99 -3.57
CA ARG A 19 -7.92 -10.12 -2.50
C ARG A 19 -7.45 -11.10 -1.43
N GLY A 20 -7.66 -10.73 -0.18
CA GLY A 20 -7.30 -11.53 0.98
C GLY A 20 -5.82 -11.38 1.37
N THR A 21 -5.55 -11.64 2.64
CA THR A 21 -4.22 -11.49 3.25
C THR A 21 -3.13 -12.20 2.47
N ASP A 22 -3.32 -13.46 2.09
CA ASP A 22 -2.27 -14.24 1.43
C ASP A 22 -1.89 -13.67 0.07
N SER A 23 -2.87 -13.35 -0.78
CA SER A 23 -2.63 -12.79 -2.12
C SER A 23 -1.93 -11.43 -2.05
N ILE A 24 -2.36 -10.57 -1.12
CA ILE A 24 -1.75 -9.25 -0.88
C ILE A 24 -0.31 -9.42 -0.40
N MET A 25 -0.07 -10.28 0.59
CA MET A 25 1.25 -10.49 1.16
C MET A 25 2.21 -11.12 0.15
N THR A 26 1.75 -12.07 -0.66
CA THR A 26 2.56 -12.63 -1.76
C THR A 26 2.99 -11.53 -2.73
N LYS A 27 2.09 -10.63 -3.14
CA LYS A 27 2.45 -9.51 -4.02
C LYS A 27 3.49 -8.59 -3.36
N LEU A 28 3.26 -8.15 -2.12
CA LEU A 28 4.20 -7.25 -1.42
C LEU A 28 5.58 -7.90 -1.23
N ILE A 29 5.64 -9.15 -0.78
CA ILE A 29 6.89 -9.92 -0.64
C ILE A 29 7.58 -10.10 -2.00
N THR A 30 6.81 -10.31 -3.08
CA THR A 30 7.38 -10.43 -4.43
C THR A 30 7.96 -9.10 -4.88
N GLU A 31 7.28 -7.98 -4.65
CA GLU A 31 7.81 -6.65 -4.96
C GLU A 31 9.05 -6.29 -4.13
N GLU A 32 9.14 -6.76 -2.89
CA GLU A 32 10.33 -6.60 -2.03
C GLU A 32 11.51 -7.51 -2.42
N ASN A 33 11.23 -8.67 -3.03
CA ASN A 33 12.24 -9.68 -3.38
C ASN A 33 12.42 -9.87 -4.90
N LYS A 34 11.90 -8.94 -5.70
CA LYS A 34 11.89 -9.02 -7.16
C LYS A 34 13.32 -9.14 -7.69
N GLY A 35 13.68 -10.35 -8.13
CA GLY A 35 14.94 -10.60 -8.84
C GLY A 35 16.09 -11.21 -8.04
N LEU A 36 15.88 -11.70 -6.81
CA LEU A 36 16.88 -12.43 -5.99
C LEU A 36 18.17 -11.66 -5.65
N GLU A 37 18.39 -10.47 -6.21
CA GLU A 37 19.37 -9.49 -5.77
C GLU A 37 18.74 -8.63 -4.67
N LYS A 38 19.50 -8.38 -3.60
CA LYS A 38 19.03 -7.56 -2.49
C LYS A 38 19.10 -6.09 -2.92
N PHE A 39 17.96 -5.47 -3.17
CA PHE A 39 17.84 -4.03 -3.37
C PHE A 39 17.24 -3.36 -2.14
N THR A 40 17.40 -2.05 -2.06
CA THR A 40 16.86 -1.19 -1.03
C THR A 40 15.70 -0.38 -1.60
N ILE A 41 14.56 -0.42 -0.92
CA ILE A 41 13.39 0.41 -1.24
C ILE A 41 13.24 1.44 -0.13
N ALA A 42 13.35 2.72 -0.47
CA ALA A 42 13.09 3.82 0.45
C ALA A 42 11.81 4.56 0.01
N HIS A 43 10.81 4.58 0.89
CA HIS A 43 9.61 5.40 0.72
C HIS A 43 9.82 6.74 1.43
N GLU A 44 9.74 7.83 0.68
CA GLU A 44 9.76 9.19 1.21
C GLU A 44 8.39 9.83 1.06
N ILE A 45 7.68 9.98 2.17
CA ILE A 45 6.34 10.56 2.19
C ILE A 45 6.44 12.08 2.04
N SER A 46 5.78 12.62 1.02
CA SER A 46 5.66 14.06 0.80
C SER A 46 4.43 14.65 1.49
N SER A 47 3.29 13.96 1.41
CA SER A 47 2.08 14.34 2.14
C SER A 47 1.25 13.12 2.53
N ALA A 48 0.48 13.28 3.59
CA ALA A 48 -0.56 12.33 3.97
C ALA A 48 -1.77 13.11 4.49
N ASP A 49 -2.92 12.91 3.85
CA ASP A 49 -4.20 13.52 4.22
C ASP A 49 -5.16 12.45 4.71
N PHE A 50 -5.97 12.80 5.72
CA PHE A 50 -6.85 11.86 6.41
C PHE A 50 -8.28 12.37 6.47
N GLN A 51 -9.25 11.48 6.24
CA GLN A 51 -10.68 11.76 6.40
C GLN A 51 -11.36 10.59 7.12
N PRO A 52 -12.32 10.86 8.04
CA PRO A 52 -13.11 9.80 8.64
C PRO A 52 -14.08 9.20 7.62
N THR A 53 -14.42 7.92 7.79
CA THR A 53 -15.48 7.28 7.01
C THR A 53 -16.79 7.19 7.81
N PRO A 54 -17.96 7.13 7.14
CA PRO A 54 -19.25 6.99 7.83
C PRO A 54 -19.35 5.73 8.71
N ALA A 55 -18.55 4.70 8.41
CA ALA A 55 -18.53 3.44 9.15
C ALA A 55 -17.56 3.45 10.35
N GLY A 56 -17.01 4.62 10.73
CA GLY A 56 -16.07 4.75 11.85
C GLY A 56 -14.63 4.36 11.50
N GLY A 57 -14.29 4.34 10.21
CA GLY A 57 -12.94 4.10 9.71
C GLY A 57 -12.22 5.38 9.29
N ILE A 58 -11.11 5.22 8.57
CA ILE A 58 -10.26 6.31 8.08
C ILE A 58 -9.92 6.04 6.61
N ILE A 59 -10.02 7.06 5.76
CA ILE A 59 -9.36 7.08 4.46
C ILE A 59 -8.10 7.92 4.60
N CYS A 60 -6.97 7.36 4.18
CA CYS A 60 -5.67 8.01 4.11
C CYS A 60 -5.27 8.11 2.64
N PHE A 61 -4.92 9.30 2.18
CA PHE A 61 -4.31 9.51 0.88
C PHE A 61 -2.86 9.96 1.06
N VAL A 62 -1.94 9.17 0.53
CA VAL A 62 -0.49 9.35 0.67
C VAL A 62 0.09 9.68 -0.70
N THR A 63 0.96 10.68 -0.73
CA THR A 63 1.81 10.95 -1.89
C THR A 63 3.27 11.00 -1.46
N GLY A 64 4.17 10.62 -2.34
CA GLY A 64 5.58 10.61 -2.05
C GLY A 64 6.42 10.13 -3.21
N SER A 65 7.67 9.79 -2.89
CA SER A 65 8.59 9.16 -3.82
C SER A 65 9.07 7.82 -3.29
N ILE A 66 9.37 6.90 -4.20
CA ILE A 66 10.03 5.64 -3.93
C ILE A 66 11.38 5.66 -4.63
N LYS A 67 12.45 5.50 -3.85
CA LYS A 67 13.80 5.30 -4.37
C LYS A 67 14.14 3.82 -4.28
N ILE A 68 14.60 3.25 -5.39
CA ILE A 68 15.12 1.88 -5.47
C ILE A 68 16.63 2.00 -5.69
N ASP A 69 17.41 1.61 -4.68
CA ASP A 69 18.87 1.77 -4.67
C ASP A 69 19.33 3.19 -5.04
N ASP A 70 20.11 3.32 -6.11
CA ASP A 70 20.63 4.57 -6.64
C ASP A 70 19.85 5.09 -7.87
N ALA A 71 18.73 4.44 -8.21
CA ALA A 71 17.87 4.92 -9.27
C ALA A 71 17.21 6.26 -8.90
N PRO A 72 16.85 7.09 -9.90
CA PRO A 72 16.05 8.29 -9.67
C PRO A 72 14.75 7.96 -8.92
N PRO A 73 14.34 8.78 -7.93
CA PRO A 73 13.09 8.56 -7.21
C PRO A 73 11.87 8.61 -8.14
N MET A 74 10.97 7.65 -7.97
CA MET A 74 9.71 7.59 -8.71
C MET A 74 8.57 8.09 -7.84
N GLN A 75 7.76 9.01 -8.36
CA GLN A 75 6.62 9.52 -7.62
C GLN A 75 5.51 8.47 -7.54
N PHE A 76 4.84 8.38 -6.39
CA PHE A 76 3.73 7.47 -6.18
C PHE A 76 2.56 8.16 -5.49
N SER A 77 1.40 7.51 -5.59
CA SER A 77 0.21 7.85 -4.84
C SER A 77 -0.43 6.57 -4.33
N GLU A 78 -0.84 6.59 -3.06
CA GLU A 78 -1.41 5.44 -2.40
C GLU A 78 -2.60 5.83 -1.53
N VAL A 79 -3.69 5.07 -1.64
CA VAL A 79 -4.87 5.23 -0.80
C VAL A 79 -5.00 4.04 0.11
N PHE A 80 -5.17 4.29 1.41
CA PHE A 80 -5.54 3.28 2.40
C PHE A 80 -6.93 3.57 2.94
N HIS A 81 -7.81 2.57 2.92
CA HIS A 81 -9.05 2.59 3.68
C HIS A 81 -8.90 1.68 4.90
N LEU A 82 -8.81 2.28 6.08
CA LEU A 82 -8.80 1.61 7.38
C LEU A 82 -10.23 1.45 7.88
N ALA A 83 -10.65 0.23 8.18
CA ALA A 83 -11.93 -0.07 8.79
C ALA A 83 -11.75 -0.43 10.27
N PRO A 84 -12.74 -0.11 11.13
CA PRO A 84 -12.64 -0.37 12.57
C PRO A 84 -12.86 -1.85 12.90
N GLY A 85 -12.01 -2.39 13.78
CA GLY A 85 -12.08 -3.74 14.32
C GLY A 85 -10.84 -4.59 14.00
N GLY A 86 -10.97 -5.92 14.04
CA GLY A 86 -9.82 -6.83 13.91
C GLY A 86 -8.86 -6.78 15.11
N PRO A 87 -7.72 -7.50 15.05
CA PRO A 87 -6.82 -7.68 16.20
C PRO A 87 -6.18 -6.39 16.73
N LEU A 88 -6.03 -5.38 15.87
CA LEU A 88 -5.38 -4.10 16.20
C LEU A 88 -6.39 -2.94 16.38
N ASN A 89 -7.69 -3.26 16.50
CA ASN A 89 -8.81 -2.31 16.44
C ASN A 89 -8.94 -1.53 15.13
N LEU A 90 -8.05 -1.75 14.17
CA LEU A 90 -8.12 -1.32 12.78
C LEU A 90 -7.59 -2.44 11.87
N TRP A 91 -8.10 -2.53 10.65
CA TRP A 91 -7.48 -3.27 9.55
C TRP A 91 -7.55 -2.47 8.25
N ILE A 92 -6.69 -2.80 7.30
CA ILE A 92 -6.69 -2.21 5.96
C ILE A 92 -7.72 -2.95 5.11
N GLN A 93 -8.85 -2.29 4.86
CA GLN A 93 -9.92 -2.83 4.02
C GLN A 93 -9.58 -2.68 2.52
N ASN A 94 -9.04 -1.54 2.11
CA ASN A 94 -8.62 -1.32 0.72
C ASN A 94 -7.25 -0.64 0.63
N ILE A 95 -6.46 -1.05 -0.36
CA ILE A 95 -5.26 -0.35 -0.83
C ILE A 95 -5.41 -0.07 -2.32
N ILE A 96 -5.04 1.13 -2.75
CA ILE A 96 -4.81 1.44 -4.18
C ILE A 96 -3.47 2.12 -4.30
N PHE A 97 -2.51 1.46 -4.95
CA PHE A 97 -1.18 1.98 -5.22
C PHE A 97 -0.99 2.26 -6.71
N ARG A 98 -0.36 3.40 -7.02
CA ARG A 98 0.04 3.75 -8.38
C ARG A 98 1.33 4.56 -8.42
N PHE A 99 2.20 4.27 -9.38
CA PHE A 99 3.28 5.15 -9.79
C PHE A 99 2.76 6.28 -10.69
N ASN A 100 3.23 7.49 -10.44
CA ASN A 100 2.84 8.68 -11.18
C ASN A 100 3.79 8.86 -12.37
N PHE A 101 3.48 8.22 -13.49
CA PHE A 101 4.19 8.47 -14.75
C PHE A 101 3.67 9.76 -15.38
N ALA A 102 4.55 10.70 -15.70
CA ALA A 102 4.20 11.83 -16.55
C ALA A 102 3.88 11.32 -17.96
N MET A 103 2.78 11.81 -18.55
CA MET A 103 2.51 11.67 -19.99
C MET A 103 3.32 12.67 -20.79
#